data_AF-A0A959NSM5-F1
#
_entry.id   AF-A0A959NSM5-F1
#
_cell.length_a   1.000
_cell.length_b   1.000
_cell.length_c   1.000
_cell.angle_alpha   90.00
_cell.angle_beta   90.00
_cell.angle_gamma   90.00
#
_symmetry.space_group_name_H-M   'P 1'
#
loop_
_entity.id
_entity.type
_entity.pdbx_description
1 polymer ?
#
loop_
_entity_poly.entity_id
_entity_poly.type
_entity_poly.pdbx_seq_one_letter_code
_entity_poly.pdbx_strand_id
1 'polypeptide(L)'
;MKVLFNKFILLIIFGSVIFSTGCDELNNLPLNIPVAFPFSTSGSSTALSDSATIRLSDVQEWRDNQDDIESVKYLSAAYYTESVSAGLKGDILVEVYNPLTNTVMLSETIKNVDPTKYINNAYVLGFSEAQIKLFDAYLSTLTSNNNDLSIKGRYKISSITGTTTPFQLTGRVEIVLETTVAL
;
A
#
# COMPACT_ATOMS: atom_id res chain seq x y z
N MET A 1 23.93 8.03 -80.78
CA MET A 1 22.66 7.90 -80.02
C MET A 1 22.95 6.88 -78.91
N LYS A 2 22.94 7.15 -77.59
CA LYS A 2 22.05 7.99 -76.74
C LYS A 2 20.58 7.59 -76.94
N VAL A 3 19.74 7.20 -75.97
CA VAL A 3 19.81 6.86 -74.51
C VAL A 3 18.59 5.92 -74.21
N LEU A 4 18.29 5.30 -73.05
CA LEU A 4 18.74 5.29 -71.64
C LEU A 4 19.17 3.85 -71.20
N PHE A 5 19.61 3.44 -69.99
CA PHE A 5 19.63 3.94 -68.58
C PHE A 5 18.41 3.60 -67.66
N ASN A 6 18.58 2.62 -66.75
CA ASN A 6 17.98 2.40 -65.40
C ASN A 6 17.70 0.90 -65.14
N LYS A 7 17.99 0.28 -63.98
CA LYS A 7 18.59 0.75 -62.70
C LYS A 7 19.17 -0.47 -61.93
N PHE A 8 20.30 -0.28 -61.22
CA PHE A 8 20.75 -0.94 -59.96
C PHE A 8 20.78 -2.49 -59.93
N ILE A 9 21.89 -3.22 -59.73
CA ILE A 9 23.22 -2.96 -59.15
C ILE A 9 23.21 -2.50 -57.68
N LEU A 10 23.71 -3.39 -56.81
CA LEU A 10 24.07 -3.25 -55.37
C LEU A 10 22.93 -2.78 -54.42
N LEU A 11 22.72 -3.43 -53.28
CA LEU A 11 23.66 -3.39 -52.16
C LEU A 11 23.54 -4.62 -51.21
N ILE A 12 24.68 -5.08 -50.71
CA ILE A 12 24.76 -5.98 -49.55
C ILE A 12 24.56 -5.15 -48.28
N ILE A 13 23.58 -5.49 -47.44
CA ILE A 13 23.66 -5.19 -46.01
C ILE A 13 23.33 -6.46 -45.23
N PHE A 14 24.38 -7.12 -44.75
CA PHE A 14 24.30 -8.10 -43.68
C PHE A 14 23.98 -7.31 -42.39
N GLY A 15 22.70 -6.95 -42.26
CA GLY A 15 22.20 -6.13 -41.16
C GLY A 15 22.01 -7.00 -39.94
N SER A 16 23.10 -7.27 -39.23
CA SER A 16 23.03 -7.70 -37.83
C SER A 16 22.14 -6.71 -37.09
N VAL A 17 20.94 -7.16 -36.69
CA VAL A 17 20.13 -6.47 -35.71
C VAL A 17 20.87 -6.62 -34.39
N ILE A 18 21.77 -5.66 -34.16
CA ILE A 18 22.41 -5.50 -32.87
C ILE A 18 21.28 -5.09 -31.92
N PHE A 19 20.90 -6.02 -31.04
CA PHE A 19 20.06 -5.71 -29.89
C PHE A 19 20.89 -4.84 -28.92
N SER A 20 21.03 -3.55 -29.26
CA SER A 20 21.76 -2.54 -28.49
C SER A 20 20.92 -1.27 -28.32
N THR A 21 19.70 -1.44 -27.85
CA THR A 21 19.01 -0.49 -26.98
C THR A 21 18.59 -1.31 -25.77
N GLY A 22 19.13 -0.99 -24.59
CA GLY A 22 19.13 -1.90 -23.44
C GLY A 22 17.73 -2.31 -22.99
N CYS A 23 17.63 -3.53 -22.46
CA CYS A 23 16.45 -3.98 -21.71
C CYS A 23 16.39 -3.35 -20.30
N ASP A 24 16.65 -2.04 -20.19
CA ASP A 24 16.64 -1.32 -18.91
C ASP A 24 15.24 -1.25 -18.28
N GLU A 25 14.18 -1.39 -19.07
CA GLU A 25 12.80 -1.43 -18.56
C GLU A 25 12.48 -2.67 -17.71
N LEU A 26 13.33 -3.71 -17.72
CA LEU A 26 13.20 -4.85 -16.81
C LEU A 26 14.04 -4.71 -15.53
N ASN A 27 14.95 -3.74 -15.46
CA ASN A 27 15.87 -3.57 -14.32
C ASN A 27 15.21 -2.95 -13.07
N ASN A 28 13.95 -2.53 -13.16
CA ASN A 28 13.20 -1.87 -12.08
C ASN A 28 11.75 -2.39 -12.01
N LEU A 29 11.58 -3.68 -11.74
CA LEU A 29 10.25 -4.26 -11.50
C LEU A 29 9.71 -3.79 -10.13
N PRO A 30 8.55 -3.11 -10.06
CA PRO A 30 8.01 -2.67 -8.80
C PRO A 30 7.49 -3.85 -7.98
N LEU A 31 8.08 -4.06 -6.80
CA LEU A 31 7.63 -5.04 -5.81
C LEU A 31 6.62 -4.38 -4.86
N ASN A 32 5.41 -4.94 -4.79
CA ASN A 32 4.35 -4.46 -3.92
C ASN A 32 4.33 -5.23 -2.60
N ILE A 33 4.55 -4.51 -1.50
CA ILE A 33 4.64 -5.07 -0.14
C ILE A 33 3.38 -4.72 0.64
N PRO A 34 2.51 -5.69 0.97
CA PRO A 34 1.33 -5.46 1.80
C PRO A 34 1.70 -5.44 3.30
N VAL A 35 1.32 -4.37 3.99
CA VAL A 35 1.50 -4.20 5.44
C VAL A 35 0.13 -4.22 6.10
N ALA A 36 -0.20 -5.34 6.75
CA ALA A 36 -1.49 -5.54 7.42
C ALA A 36 -1.47 -5.11 8.89
N PHE A 37 -2.42 -4.25 9.25
CA PHE A 37 -2.73 -3.83 10.61
C PHE A 37 -4.03 -4.51 11.06
N PRO A 38 -3.97 -5.71 11.67
CA PRO A 38 -5.15 -6.36 12.22
C PRO A 38 -5.72 -5.55 13.39
N PHE A 39 -7.03 -5.61 13.56
CA PHE A 39 -7.74 -5.09 14.72
C PHE A 39 -8.82 -6.08 15.16
N SER A 40 -9.06 -6.18 16.46
CA SER A 40 -10.11 -7.03 17.03
C SER A 40 -10.70 -6.36 18.26
N THR A 41 -11.86 -5.72 18.10
CA THR A 41 -12.50 -4.96 19.18
C THR A 41 -13.85 -5.53 19.58
N SER A 42 -14.16 -5.44 20.88
CA SER A 42 -15.47 -5.81 21.41
C SER A 42 -15.89 -4.93 22.59
N GLY A 43 -17.20 -4.80 22.81
CA GLY A 43 -17.76 -4.08 23.96
C GLY A 43 -19.21 -3.62 23.76
N SER A 44 -19.72 -2.85 24.73
CA SER A 44 -21.07 -2.26 24.70
C SER A 44 -21.08 -0.73 24.55
N SER A 45 -19.90 -0.12 24.44
CA SER A 45 -19.72 1.32 24.21
C SER A 45 -20.18 1.74 22.81
N THR A 46 -20.59 3.00 22.66
CA THR A 46 -20.88 3.64 21.36
C THR A 46 -19.63 4.04 20.58
N ALA A 47 -18.44 3.84 21.17
CA ALA A 47 -17.15 3.97 20.50
C ALA A 47 -16.17 2.90 21.01
N LEU A 48 -15.40 2.32 20.08
CA LEU A 48 -14.40 1.28 20.31
C LEU A 48 -13.14 1.61 19.50
N SER A 49 -11.96 1.22 19.99
CA SER A 49 -10.70 1.50 19.30
C SER A 49 -9.65 0.43 19.58
N ASP A 50 -8.75 0.25 18.62
CA ASP A 50 -7.62 -0.67 18.68
C ASP A 50 -6.39 -0.03 17.99
N SER A 51 -5.20 -0.57 18.21
CA SER A 51 -3.99 -0.12 17.50
C SER A 51 -2.92 -1.21 17.43
N ALA A 52 -2.37 -1.39 16.23
CA ALA A 52 -1.23 -2.27 15.98
C ALA A 52 0.03 -1.45 15.67
N THR A 53 1.20 -2.00 15.97
CA THR A 53 2.49 -1.46 15.51
C THR A 53 3.25 -2.60 14.85
N ILE A 54 3.66 -2.38 13.61
CA ILE A 54 4.30 -3.36 12.74
C ILE A 54 5.68 -2.82 12.38
N ARG A 55 6.73 -3.63 12.51
CA ARG A 55 8.03 -3.33 11.88
C ARG A 55 8.02 -3.83 10.45
N LEU A 56 8.73 -3.15 9.57
CA LEU A 56 8.88 -3.65 8.21
C LEU A 56 9.68 -4.96 8.20
N SER A 57 10.66 -5.14 9.09
CA SER A 57 11.37 -6.41 9.27
C SER A 57 10.48 -7.60 9.69
N ASP A 58 9.31 -7.35 10.30
CA ASP A 58 8.33 -8.39 10.63
C ASP A 58 7.51 -8.83 9.39
N VAL A 59 7.42 -8.00 8.35
CA VAL A 59 6.74 -8.31 7.08
C VAL A 59 7.64 -9.20 6.22
N GLN A 60 7.09 -10.31 5.73
CA GLN A 60 7.89 -11.31 5.02
C GLN A 60 8.44 -10.77 3.70
N GLU A 61 7.57 -10.20 2.88
CA GLU A 61 7.89 -9.66 1.56
C GLU A 61 8.92 -8.52 1.64
N TRP A 62 8.92 -7.78 2.75
CA TRP A 62 9.97 -6.80 3.07
C TRP A 62 11.30 -7.50 3.38
N ARG A 63 11.32 -8.31 4.45
CA ARG A 63 12.55 -8.93 4.94
C ARG A 63 13.28 -9.77 3.88
N ASP A 64 12.51 -10.42 3.02
CA ASP A 64 13.03 -11.29 1.96
C ASP A 64 13.64 -10.51 0.78
N ASN A 65 13.47 -9.17 0.70
CA ASN A 65 14.00 -8.30 -0.37
C ASN A 65 14.74 -7.03 0.14
N GLN A 66 14.79 -6.79 1.45
CA GLN A 66 15.18 -5.49 2.04
C GLN A 66 16.59 -4.99 1.68
N ASP A 67 17.51 -5.90 1.37
CA ASP A 67 18.89 -5.56 0.99
C ASP A 67 18.97 -4.97 -0.43
N ASP A 68 17.97 -5.23 -1.27
CA ASP A 68 17.90 -4.81 -2.68
C ASP A 68 16.96 -3.61 -2.92
N ILE A 69 16.21 -3.16 -1.90
CA ILE A 69 15.22 -2.06 -2.00
C ILE A 69 15.94 -0.71 -2.12
N GLU A 70 15.84 -0.08 -3.29
CA GLU A 70 16.36 1.27 -3.55
C GLU A 70 15.40 2.38 -3.11
N SER A 71 14.09 2.14 -3.25
CA SER A 71 13.05 3.13 -2.91
C SER A 71 11.76 2.50 -2.42
N VAL A 72 11.01 3.25 -1.61
CA VAL A 72 9.74 2.85 -1.01
C VAL A 72 8.78 4.05 -1.03
N LYS A 73 7.55 3.83 -1.47
CA LYS A 73 6.47 4.82 -1.41
C LYS A 73 5.11 4.17 -1.17
N TYR A 74 4.14 4.96 -0.76
CA TYR A 74 2.74 4.55 -0.70
C TYR A 74 2.17 4.22 -2.09
N LEU A 75 1.47 3.09 -2.21
CA LEU A 75 0.70 2.74 -3.41
C LEU A 75 -0.80 2.86 -3.16
N SER A 76 -1.31 2.17 -2.14
CA SER A 76 -2.74 2.14 -1.81
C SER A 76 -2.98 1.69 -0.38
N ALA A 77 -4.21 1.83 0.11
CA ALA A 77 -4.65 1.21 1.34
C ALA A 77 -6.11 0.79 1.26
N ALA A 78 -6.46 -0.24 2.02
CA ALA A 78 -7.82 -0.75 2.06
C ALA A 78 -8.23 -1.26 3.45
N TYR A 79 -9.52 -1.16 3.74
CA TYR A 79 -10.17 -1.71 4.93
C TYR A 79 -10.94 -2.98 4.58
N TYR A 80 -10.79 -4.01 5.43
CA TYR A 80 -11.47 -5.29 5.33
C TYR A 80 -12.18 -5.63 6.65
N THR A 81 -13.34 -6.28 6.55
CA THR A 81 -14.02 -6.89 7.70
C THR A 81 -13.89 -8.40 7.63
N GLU A 82 -13.44 -9.02 8.72
CA GLU A 82 -13.28 -10.47 8.84
C GLU A 82 -14.43 -11.09 9.64
N SER A 83 -14.89 -10.41 10.70
CA SER A 83 -16.12 -10.77 11.41
C SER A 83 -16.76 -9.55 12.08
N VAL A 84 -18.09 -9.56 12.25
CA VAL A 84 -18.83 -8.47 12.90
C VAL A 84 -20.15 -8.95 13.53
N SER A 85 -20.55 -8.35 14.65
CA SER A 85 -21.89 -8.52 15.23
C SER A 85 -23.00 -8.09 14.27
N ALA A 86 -24.10 -8.83 14.26
CA ALA A 86 -25.25 -8.53 13.39
C ALA A 86 -25.83 -7.12 13.63
N GLY A 87 -26.08 -6.40 12.54
CA GLY A 87 -26.70 -5.07 12.54
C GLY A 87 -25.79 -3.92 12.97
N LEU A 88 -24.50 -4.16 13.23
CA LEU A 88 -23.54 -3.14 13.66
C LEU A 88 -23.26 -2.13 12.53
N LYS A 89 -23.35 -0.84 12.85
CA LYS A 89 -22.99 0.29 11.97
C LYS A 89 -22.32 1.41 12.76
N GLY A 90 -21.46 2.20 12.13
CA GLY A 90 -20.82 3.36 12.76
C GLY A 90 -19.86 4.10 11.83
N ASP A 91 -19.29 5.20 12.31
CA ASP A 91 -18.21 5.91 11.63
C ASP A 91 -16.87 5.23 11.95
N ILE A 92 -16.11 4.88 10.92
CA ILE A 92 -14.75 4.32 11.03
C ILE A 92 -13.72 5.40 10.78
N LEU A 93 -12.78 5.55 11.71
CA LEU A 93 -11.56 6.32 11.57
C LEU A 93 -10.38 5.35 11.47
N VAL A 94 -9.61 5.48 10.39
CA VAL A 94 -8.33 4.80 10.17
C VAL A 94 -7.23 5.85 10.22
N GLU A 95 -6.18 5.61 11.00
CA GLU A 95 -5.04 6.51 11.13
C GLU A 95 -3.72 5.75 11.12
N VAL A 96 -2.67 6.36 10.56
CA VAL A 96 -1.31 5.83 10.49
C VAL A 96 -0.35 6.85 11.06
N TYR A 97 0.49 6.41 12.01
CA TYR A 97 1.35 7.24 12.83
C TYR A 97 2.82 6.87 12.67
N ASN A 98 3.69 7.88 12.74
CA ASN A 98 5.09 7.66 13.10
C ASN A 98 5.13 7.39 14.63
N PRO A 99 5.55 6.20 15.09
CA PRO A 99 5.51 5.85 16.50
C PRO A 99 6.56 6.58 17.36
N LEU A 100 7.60 7.15 16.75
CA LEU A 100 8.65 7.90 17.46
C LEU A 100 8.19 9.32 17.82
N THR A 101 7.49 9.98 16.90
CA THR A 101 7.00 11.36 17.09
C THR A 101 5.52 11.43 17.46
N ASN A 102 4.79 10.32 17.36
CA ASN A 102 3.34 10.22 17.47
C ASN A 102 2.59 11.16 16.48
N THR A 103 3.21 11.47 15.34
CA THR A 103 2.63 12.29 14.27
C THR A 103 1.71 11.45 13.39
N VAL A 104 0.47 11.90 13.15
CA VAL A 104 -0.44 11.34 12.14
C VAL A 104 0.08 11.66 10.75
N MET A 105 0.25 10.64 9.91
CA MET A 105 0.71 10.77 8.52
C MET A 105 -0.45 10.52 7.55
N LEU A 106 -1.18 9.42 7.74
CA LEU A 106 -2.42 9.11 7.01
C LEU A 106 -3.61 9.11 7.98
N SER A 107 -4.76 9.61 7.53
CA SER A 107 -6.01 9.63 8.30
C SER A 107 -7.20 9.69 7.35
N GLU A 108 -8.17 8.79 7.50
CA GLU A 108 -9.40 8.79 6.72
C GLU A 108 -10.59 8.41 7.62
N THR A 109 -11.75 9.06 7.39
CA THR A 109 -12.98 8.78 8.14
C THR A 109 -14.11 8.36 7.22
N ILE A 110 -14.39 7.07 7.19
CA ILE A 110 -15.52 6.49 6.48
C ILE A 110 -16.79 6.69 7.32
N LYS A 111 -17.82 7.33 6.75
CA LYS A 111 -19.06 7.67 7.46
C LYS A 111 -20.15 6.60 7.30
N ASN A 112 -20.90 6.35 8.39
CA ASN A 112 -22.06 5.45 8.41
C ASN A 112 -21.77 4.07 7.78
N VAL A 113 -20.64 3.47 8.17
CA VAL A 113 -20.17 2.18 7.66
C VAL A 113 -21.07 1.07 8.16
N ASP A 114 -21.35 0.13 7.27
CA ASP A 114 -21.94 -1.17 7.54
C ASP A 114 -20.86 -2.23 7.28
N PRO A 115 -20.12 -2.71 8.31
CA PRO A 115 -18.95 -3.56 8.10
C PRO A 115 -19.27 -4.88 7.38
N THR A 116 -20.52 -5.36 7.43
CA THR A 116 -20.93 -6.58 6.72
C THR A 116 -20.70 -6.49 5.20
N LYS A 117 -20.71 -5.27 4.63
CA LYS A 117 -20.43 -5.03 3.21
C LYS A 117 -18.98 -5.29 2.82
N TYR A 118 -18.06 -5.29 3.79
CA TYR A 118 -16.62 -5.45 3.57
C TYR A 118 -16.12 -6.83 4.05
N ILE A 119 -17.05 -7.77 4.24
CA ILE A 119 -16.75 -9.20 4.27
C ILE A 119 -16.59 -9.63 2.82
N ASN A 120 -15.42 -10.20 2.49
CA ASN A 120 -15.00 -10.58 1.13
C ASN A 120 -14.88 -9.42 0.11
N ASN A 121 -14.99 -8.16 0.54
CA ASN A 121 -14.83 -6.97 -0.32
C ASN A 121 -14.04 -5.91 0.42
N ALA A 122 -13.19 -5.17 -0.29
CA ALA A 122 -12.36 -4.12 0.31
C ALA A 122 -13.03 -2.74 0.19
N TYR A 123 -12.90 -1.88 1.22
CA TYR A 123 -13.08 -0.44 1.04
C TYR A 123 -11.72 0.19 0.76
N VAL A 124 -11.53 0.77 -0.42
CA VAL A 124 -10.29 1.51 -0.76
C VAL A 124 -10.27 2.84 -0.02
N LEU A 125 -9.22 3.07 0.78
CA LEU A 125 -9.04 4.28 1.58
C LEU A 125 -8.46 5.40 0.71
N GLY A 126 -9.15 6.54 0.66
CA GLY A 126 -8.72 7.72 -0.09
C GLY A 126 -7.99 8.73 0.78
N PHE A 127 -6.66 8.67 0.82
CA PHE A 127 -5.84 9.71 1.49
C PHE A 127 -5.53 10.88 0.55
N SER A 128 -5.40 12.08 1.11
CA SER A 128 -4.99 13.26 0.35
C SER A 128 -3.51 13.22 -0.05
N GLU A 129 -3.15 13.90 -1.14
CA GLU A 129 -1.75 14.01 -1.57
C GLU A 129 -0.81 14.53 -0.47
N ALA A 130 -1.29 15.43 0.39
CA ALA A 130 -0.48 15.98 1.48
C ALA A 130 -0.14 14.91 2.54
N GLN A 131 -1.09 14.03 2.85
CA GLN A 131 -0.89 12.89 3.74
C GLN A 131 0.04 11.85 3.11
N ILE A 132 -0.16 11.54 1.83
CA ILE A 132 0.73 10.64 1.07
C ILE A 132 2.17 11.18 1.07
N LYS A 133 2.37 12.47 0.74
CA LYS A 133 3.70 13.12 0.78
C LYS A 133 4.34 13.09 2.17
N LEU A 134 3.56 13.22 3.25
CA LEU A 134 4.07 13.09 4.63
C LEU A 134 4.49 11.65 4.96
N PHE A 135 3.75 10.65 4.46
CA PHE A 135 4.08 9.25 4.67
C PHE A 135 5.26 8.79 3.81
N ASP A 136 5.34 9.21 2.55
CA ASP A 136 6.50 8.95 1.67
C ASP A 136 7.77 9.60 2.21
N ALA A 137 7.68 10.81 2.78
CA ALA A 137 8.81 11.47 3.45
C ALA A 137 9.24 10.77 4.76
N TYR A 138 8.37 9.96 5.37
CA TYR A 138 8.76 9.07 6.46
C TYR A 138 9.41 7.79 5.94
N LEU A 139 8.84 7.17 4.91
CA LEU A 139 9.37 5.95 4.28
C LEU A 139 10.77 6.19 3.69
N SER A 140 11.07 7.34 3.09
CA SER A 140 12.40 7.65 2.56
C SER A 140 13.52 7.74 3.62
N THR A 141 13.18 7.72 4.91
CA THR A 141 14.19 7.61 5.99
C THR A 141 14.79 6.20 6.13
N LEU A 142 14.15 5.17 5.54
CA LEU A 142 14.65 3.79 5.41
C LEU A 142 15.99 3.78 4.66
N THR A 143 15.94 4.19 3.40
CA THR A 143 17.02 4.09 2.42
C THR A 143 18.23 4.96 2.79
N SER A 144 18.02 5.97 3.63
CA SER A 144 19.08 6.87 4.10
C SER A 144 19.87 6.33 5.31
N ASN A 145 19.33 5.39 6.10
CA ASN A 145 19.91 5.02 7.39
C ASN A 145 20.00 3.51 7.68
N ASN A 146 19.50 2.64 6.79
CA ASN A 146 19.45 1.18 7.00
C ASN A 146 18.73 0.76 8.30
N ASN A 147 17.75 1.58 8.72
CA ASN A 147 16.99 1.40 9.96
C ASN A 147 15.63 0.76 9.68
N ASP A 148 15.32 -0.34 10.37
CA ASP A 148 13.97 -0.93 10.37
C ASP A 148 12.92 0.06 10.90
N LEU A 149 12.02 0.52 10.03
CA LEU A 149 10.94 1.41 10.43
C LEU A 149 9.77 0.64 11.05
N SER A 150 9.18 1.26 12.06
CA SER A 150 7.93 0.81 12.68
C SER A 150 6.78 1.71 12.25
N ILE A 151 5.70 1.15 11.73
CA ILE A 151 4.49 1.89 11.38
C ILE A 151 3.42 1.57 12.44
N LYS A 152 2.71 2.57 12.95
CA LYS A 152 1.61 2.37 13.91
C LYS A 152 0.26 2.70 13.29
N GLY A 153 -0.58 1.68 13.11
CA GLY A 153 -1.98 1.84 12.74
C GLY A 153 -2.85 2.05 13.98
N ARG A 154 -3.83 2.95 13.90
CA ARG A 154 -4.94 3.04 14.85
C ARG A 154 -6.25 2.87 14.11
N TYR A 155 -7.12 2.06 14.69
CA TYR A 155 -8.49 1.86 14.27
C TYR A 155 -9.43 2.41 15.34
N LYS A 156 -10.46 3.14 14.93
CA LYS A 156 -11.54 3.56 15.84
C LYS A 156 -12.87 3.50 15.11
N ILE A 157 -13.85 2.82 15.71
CA ILE A 157 -15.24 2.92 15.31
C ILE A 157 -16.02 3.73 16.35
N SER A 158 -16.92 4.59 15.89
CA SER A 158 -17.68 5.54 16.70
C SER A 158 -19.10 5.70 16.18
N SER A 159 -19.97 6.37 16.94
CA SER A 159 -21.41 6.45 16.61
C SER A 159 -22.03 5.05 16.42
N ILE A 160 -21.57 4.06 17.19
CA ILE A 160 -21.97 2.66 16.99
C ILE A 160 -23.47 2.53 17.27
N THR A 161 -24.17 1.96 16.29
CA THR A 161 -25.53 1.47 16.39
C THR A 161 -25.54 -0.02 16.08
N GLY A 162 -26.43 -0.78 16.72
CA GLY A 162 -26.54 -2.22 16.50
C GLY A 162 -27.63 -2.84 17.35
N THR A 163 -28.15 -3.98 16.92
CA THR A 163 -29.28 -4.66 17.58
C THR A 163 -28.86 -5.66 18.66
N THR A 164 -27.56 -5.99 18.72
CA THR A 164 -27.04 -7.07 19.57
C THR A 164 -25.77 -6.60 20.28
N THR A 165 -25.73 -6.72 21.61
CA THR A 165 -24.54 -6.45 22.43
C THR A 165 -24.04 -7.72 23.12
N PRO A 166 -22.72 -7.89 23.35
CA PRO A 166 -21.65 -6.98 22.98
C PRO A 166 -21.46 -6.88 21.46
N PHE A 167 -21.11 -5.68 21.01
CA PHE A 167 -20.58 -5.44 19.68
C PHE A 167 -19.22 -6.15 19.57
N GLN A 168 -18.98 -6.79 18.43
CA GLN A 168 -17.71 -7.39 18.06
C GLN A 168 -17.40 -6.97 16.63
N LEU A 169 -16.14 -6.66 16.35
CA LEU A 169 -15.66 -6.31 15.02
C LEU A 169 -14.17 -6.66 14.91
N THR A 170 -13.88 -7.60 14.01
CA THR A 170 -12.52 -8.05 13.65
C THR A 170 -12.28 -7.78 12.18
N GLY A 171 -11.07 -7.38 11.83
CA GLY A 171 -10.68 -7.12 10.46
C GLY A 171 -9.25 -6.59 10.39
N ARG A 172 -8.91 -5.98 9.26
CA ARG A 172 -7.61 -5.36 9.06
C ARG A 172 -7.69 -4.12 8.18
N VAL A 173 -6.75 -3.22 8.41
CA VAL A 173 -6.36 -2.21 7.42
C VAL A 173 -5.08 -2.70 6.77
N GLU A 174 -5.03 -2.69 5.45
CA GLU A 174 -3.86 -3.11 4.68
C GLU A 174 -3.32 -1.90 3.93
N ILE A 175 -2.03 -1.62 4.05
CA ILE A 175 -1.34 -0.58 3.28
C ILE A 175 -0.39 -1.28 2.33
N VAL A 176 -0.51 -1.02 1.03
CA VAL A 176 0.44 -1.52 0.03
C VAL A 176 1.50 -0.45 -0.20
N LEU A 177 2.75 -0.84 -0.03
CA LEU A 177 3.92 -0.05 -0.40
C LEU A 177 4.40 -0.51 -1.78
N GLU A 178 4.68 0.41 -2.69
CA GLU A 178 5.41 0.11 -3.93
C GLU A 178 6.91 0.34 -3.67
N THR A 179 7.72 -0.64 -4.01
CA THR A 179 9.17 -0.59 -3.87
C THR A 179 9.88 -0.85 -5.18
N THR A 180 11.02 -0.19 -5.40
CA THR A 180 11.92 -0.51 -6.53
C THR A 180 13.10 -1.29 -5.99
N VAL A 181 13.43 -2.40 -6.66
CA VAL A 181 14.59 -3.25 -6.33
C VAL A 181 15.64 -3.18 -7.43
N ALA A 182 16.91 -3.20 -7.03
CA ALA A 182 18.02 -3.40 -7.96
C ALA A 182 18.11 -4.89 -8.37
N LEU A 183 18.47 -5.16 -9.63
CA LEU A 183 18.73 -6.52 -10.17
C LEU A 183 20.24 -6.80 -10.34
#